data_AF-H3GXF9-F1
#
_entry.id   AF-H3GXF9-F1
#
_cell.length_a   1.000
_cell.length_b   1.000
_cell.length_c   1.000
_cell.angle_alpha   90.00
_cell.angle_beta   90.00
_cell.angle_gamma   90.00
#
_symmetry.space_group_name_H-M   'P 1'
#
loop_
_entity.id
_entity.type
_entity.pdbx_description
1 polymer ?
#
loop_
_entity_poly.entity_id
_entity_poly.type
_entity_poly.pdbx_seq_one_letter_code
_entity_poly.pdbx_strand_id
1 'polypeptide(L)'
;MGKERFARSPFGELQLSDADKISLKDFACNFFETQLIKYEEFIADGCPKVNGREWKRLKSTEGTRVYVERKPTTEYPALLMTGTTWGTVDDCMFGAVAPTIESMRIKAAYVNDMNGGSVLAVLEKPTVDEPFRSLTVRWIEMDLPFASTPFVKKRDYVFVEYMNTVQLSNGERIGCQIYHSVSFPQTNELPGRTRANMTVCGIFRQIGPDLVEAYGSGIMDPSGSLVKKLVVPGMATGYLTTLSSCRIQRKLAVIGIGGFLEKHKAFV
;
A
#
# COMPACT_ATOMS: atom_id res chain seq x y z
N MET A 1 2.97 -15.46 -28.93
CA MET A 1 3.54 -14.23 -28.33
C MET A 1 2.78 -13.93 -27.04
N GLY A 2 3.36 -14.24 -25.88
CA GLY A 2 2.72 -13.89 -24.61
C GLY A 2 2.71 -12.38 -24.43
N LYS A 3 1.53 -11.79 -24.22
CA LYS A 3 1.43 -10.37 -23.81
C LYS A 3 2.18 -10.22 -22.49
N GLU A 4 3.15 -9.31 -22.42
CA GLU A 4 3.75 -8.91 -21.13
C GLU A 4 2.63 -8.43 -20.21
N ARG A 5 2.45 -9.12 -19.08
CA ARG A 5 1.38 -8.85 -18.10
C ARG A 5 1.63 -7.57 -17.28
N PHE A 6 2.88 -7.10 -17.25
CA PHE A 6 3.30 -5.96 -16.43
C PHE A 6 3.88 -4.84 -17.29
N ALA A 7 3.13 -3.74 -17.43
CA ALA A 7 3.55 -2.59 -18.19
C ALA A 7 4.77 -1.91 -17.55
N ARG A 8 5.77 -1.56 -18.37
CA ARG A 8 6.85 -0.65 -17.97
C ARG A 8 6.29 0.77 -17.81
N SER A 9 6.85 1.51 -16.85
CA SER A 9 6.48 2.92 -16.68
C SER A 9 6.76 3.71 -17.97
N PRO A 10 5.83 4.60 -18.37
CA PRO A 10 6.07 5.55 -19.45
C PRO A 10 6.92 6.75 -19.00
N PHE A 11 7.16 6.90 -17.70
CA PHE A 11 8.02 7.91 -17.12
C PHE A 11 9.43 7.36 -16.88
N GLY A 12 10.43 8.20 -17.12
CA GLY A 12 11.80 7.96 -16.68
C GLY A 12 11.99 8.20 -15.18
N GLU A 13 13.24 8.13 -14.73
CA GLU A 13 13.60 8.49 -13.36
C GLU A 13 13.38 9.99 -13.12
N LEU A 14 12.68 10.31 -12.03
CA LEU A 14 12.35 11.67 -11.63
C LEU A 14 13.61 12.42 -11.21
N GLN A 15 13.82 13.58 -11.84
CA GLN A 15 14.85 14.52 -11.43
C GLN A 15 14.26 15.44 -10.36
N LEU A 16 14.64 15.20 -9.10
CA LEU A 16 14.19 15.98 -7.95
C LEU A 16 15.32 16.88 -7.44
N SER A 17 15.01 18.14 -7.14
CA SER A 17 15.95 19.02 -6.45
C SER A 17 16.17 18.54 -5.01
N ASP A 18 17.27 18.94 -4.37
CA ASP A 18 17.49 18.57 -2.97
C ASP A 18 16.43 19.18 -2.03
N ALA A 19 15.92 20.36 -2.36
CA ALA A 19 14.81 20.98 -1.64
C ALA A 19 13.51 20.15 -1.76
N ASP A 20 13.21 19.60 -2.94
CA ASP A 20 12.04 18.73 -3.13
C ASP A 20 12.20 17.43 -2.37
N LYS A 21 13.41 16.84 -2.37
CA LYS A 21 13.70 15.61 -1.60
C LYS A 21 13.50 15.82 -0.11
N ILE A 22 14.01 16.92 0.44
CA ILE A 22 13.82 17.29 1.85
C ILE A 22 12.34 17.47 2.14
N SER A 23 11.63 18.26 1.32
CA SER A 23 10.20 18.55 1.53
C SER A 23 9.33 17.28 1.48
N LEU A 24 9.61 16.37 0.54
CA LEU A 24 8.91 15.10 0.43
C LEU A 24 9.19 14.19 1.64
N LYS A 25 10.42 14.19 2.13
CA LYS A 25 10.80 13.42 3.33
C LYS A 25 10.10 13.95 4.57
N ASP A 26 10.15 15.26 4.81
CA ASP A 26 9.48 15.89 5.95
C ASP A 26 7.97 15.63 5.92
N PHE A 27 7.35 15.78 4.74
CA PHE A 27 5.95 15.45 4.54
C PHE A 27 5.64 13.98 4.88
N ALA A 28 6.43 13.04 4.34
CA ALA A 28 6.19 11.62 4.55
C ALA A 28 6.36 11.22 6.02
N CYS A 29 7.39 11.74 6.70
CA CYS A 29 7.60 11.50 8.14
C CYS A 29 6.44 12.06 8.98
N ASN A 30 6.02 13.30 8.74
CA ASN A 30 4.89 13.90 9.45
C ASN A 30 3.57 13.16 9.19
N PHE A 31 3.33 12.74 7.94
CA PHE A 31 2.14 11.98 7.58
C PHE A 31 2.15 10.60 8.26
N PHE A 32 3.31 9.93 8.30
CA PHE A 32 3.49 8.66 8.98
C PHE A 32 3.19 8.77 10.48
N GLU A 33 3.79 9.74 11.18
CA GLU A 33 3.52 10.00 12.60
C GLU A 33 2.04 10.27 12.86
N THR A 34 1.39 11.05 11.99
CA THR A 34 -0.06 11.29 12.08
C THR A 34 -0.87 9.99 11.98
N GLN A 35 -0.44 9.04 11.15
CA GLN A 35 -1.12 7.74 11.05
C GLN A 35 -0.86 6.85 12.27
N LEU A 36 0.31 6.94 12.89
CA LEU A 36 0.61 6.23 14.14
C LEU A 36 -0.32 6.69 15.26
N ILE A 37 -0.45 8.00 15.46
CA ILE A 37 -1.33 8.57 16.50
C ILE A 37 -2.78 8.08 16.30
N LYS A 38 -3.29 8.15 15.07
CA LYS A 38 -4.64 7.64 14.74
C LYS A 38 -4.80 6.16 15.02
N TYR A 39 -3.77 5.36 14.77
CA TYR A 39 -3.80 3.93 15.05
C TYR A 39 -3.75 3.64 16.54
N GLU A 40 -2.91 4.34 17.31
CA GLU A 40 -2.85 4.23 18.76
C GLU A 40 -4.20 4.56 19.41
N GLU A 41 -4.84 5.65 18.99
CA GLU A 41 -6.21 5.98 19.42
C GLU A 41 -7.19 4.86 19.08
N PHE A 42 -7.08 4.27 17.89
CA PHE A 42 -7.95 3.19 17.44
C PHE A 42 -7.80 1.89 18.26
N ILE A 43 -6.62 1.64 18.84
CA ILE A 43 -6.35 0.46 19.69
C ILE A 43 -6.31 0.77 21.19
N ALA A 44 -6.58 2.01 21.61
CA ALA A 44 -6.44 2.45 23.00
C ALA A 44 -7.24 1.58 24.01
N ASP A 45 -8.36 1.02 23.55
CA ASP A 45 -9.21 0.09 24.31
C ASP A 45 -8.66 -1.35 24.40
N GLY A 46 -7.44 -1.60 23.93
CA GLY A 46 -6.77 -2.90 23.93
C GLY A 46 -7.07 -3.78 22.71
N CYS A 47 -8.13 -3.51 21.96
CA CYS A 47 -8.45 -4.23 20.71
C CYS A 47 -9.08 -3.31 19.65
N PRO A 48 -8.90 -3.61 18.34
CA PRO A 48 -9.60 -2.93 17.26
C PRO A 48 -11.12 -2.99 17.43
N LYS A 49 -11.74 -1.83 17.66
CA LYS A 49 -13.20 -1.70 17.71
C LYS A 49 -13.68 -0.80 16.57
N VAL A 50 -14.44 -1.39 15.66
CA VAL A 50 -15.03 -0.64 14.54
C VAL A 50 -16.42 -0.16 14.95
N ASN A 51 -16.61 1.17 15.05
CA ASN A 51 -17.90 1.77 15.36
C ASN A 51 -18.88 1.60 14.19
N GLY A 52 -19.91 0.75 14.36
CA GLY A 52 -20.91 0.48 13.31
C GLY A 52 -21.79 1.67 12.92
N ARG A 53 -21.81 2.75 13.72
CA ARG A 53 -22.51 4.01 13.40
C ARG A 53 -21.74 4.87 12.40
N GLU A 54 -20.42 4.75 12.38
CA GLU A 54 -19.51 5.46 11.48
C GLU A 54 -19.15 4.60 10.26
N TRP A 55 -19.00 3.30 10.47
CA TRP A 55 -18.50 2.37 9.48
C TRP A 55 -19.57 1.36 9.05
N LYS A 56 -19.70 1.15 7.73
CA LYS A 56 -20.52 0.11 7.13
C LYS A 56 -19.61 -0.96 6.53
N ARG A 57 -19.75 -2.22 6.97
CA ARG A 57 -19.00 -3.34 6.38
C ARG A 57 -19.36 -3.51 4.90
N LEU A 58 -18.35 -3.55 4.04
CA LEU A 58 -18.48 -3.79 2.60
C LEU A 58 -18.22 -5.24 2.22
N LYS A 59 -17.08 -5.77 2.66
CA LYS A 59 -16.57 -7.09 2.27
C LYS A 59 -15.86 -7.76 3.45
N SER A 60 -15.79 -9.07 3.41
CA SER A 60 -14.98 -9.85 4.34
C SER A 60 -14.46 -11.12 3.66
N THR A 61 -13.19 -11.42 3.89
CA THR A 61 -12.51 -12.60 3.33
C THR A 61 -11.45 -13.08 4.32
N GLU A 62 -11.49 -14.37 4.68
CA GLU A 62 -10.41 -15.06 5.42
C GLU A 62 -9.87 -14.27 6.63
N GLY A 63 -10.75 -13.82 7.53
CA GLY A 63 -10.36 -13.07 8.74
C GLY A 63 -10.15 -11.56 8.53
N THR A 64 -10.21 -11.08 7.29
CA THR A 64 -10.14 -9.65 6.92
C THR A 64 -11.53 -9.08 6.71
N ARG A 65 -11.73 -7.83 7.13
CA ARG A 65 -12.98 -7.09 6.99
C ARG A 65 -12.65 -5.70 6.46
N VAL A 66 -13.38 -5.29 5.43
CA VAL A 66 -13.27 -3.94 4.85
C VAL A 66 -14.59 -3.21 5.08
N TYR A 67 -14.48 -1.96 5.49
CA TYR A 67 -15.57 -1.07 5.85
C TYR A 67 -15.46 0.21 5.02
N VAL A 68 -16.60 0.86 4.80
CA VAL A 68 -16.71 2.19 4.21
C VAL A 68 -17.34 3.14 5.20
N GLU A 69 -16.86 4.36 5.20
CA GLU A 69 -17.42 5.46 5.96
C GLU A 69 -18.88 5.74 5.55
N ARG A 70 -19.77 5.90 6.54
CA ARG A 70 -21.20 6.14 6.32
C ARG A 70 -21.52 7.60 6.02
N LYS A 71 -20.78 8.52 6.65
CA LYS A 71 -21.00 9.97 6.56
C LYS A 71 -19.67 10.65 6.18
N PRO A 72 -19.26 10.53 4.92
CA PRO A 72 -18.00 11.10 4.49
C PRO A 72 -18.02 12.62 4.58
N THR A 73 -16.94 13.17 5.14
CA THR A 73 -16.69 14.62 5.17
C THR A 73 -16.01 15.10 3.89
N THR A 74 -15.41 14.18 3.15
CA THR A 74 -14.78 14.38 1.84
C THR A 74 -15.68 13.93 0.70
N GLU A 75 -15.31 14.26 -0.54
CA GLU A 75 -16.06 13.84 -1.73
C GLU A 75 -16.15 12.31 -1.86
N TYR A 76 -15.09 11.61 -1.44
CA TYR A 76 -14.97 10.16 -1.47
C TYR A 76 -14.91 9.59 -0.05
N PRO A 77 -15.60 8.48 0.23
CA PRO A 77 -15.60 7.91 1.57
C PRO A 77 -14.28 7.25 1.92
N ALA A 78 -13.88 7.37 3.19
CA ALA A 78 -12.77 6.60 3.70
C ALA A 78 -13.10 5.10 3.72
N LEU A 79 -12.06 4.29 3.55
CA LEU A 79 -12.06 2.86 3.76
C LEU A 79 -11.28 2.55 5.04
N LEU A 80 -11.74 1.51 5.74
CA LEU A 80 -11.07 0.93 6.88
C LEU A 80 -10.98 -0.57 6.66
N MET A 81 -9.83 -1.15 6.92
CA MET A 81 -9.59 -2.58 6.89
C MET A 81 -9.07 -3.01 8.26
N THR A 82 -9.64 -4.10 8.78
CA THR A 82 -9.12 -4.80 9.94
C THR A 82 -9.04 -6.29 9.64
N GLY A 83 -8.05 -6.98 10.19
CA GLY A 83 -7.95 -8.41 10.03
C GLY A 83 -6.78 -9.00 10.79
N THR A 84 -6.66 -10.32 10.70
CA THR A 84 -5.50 -11.03 11.23
C THR A 84 -4.94 -11.97 10.17
N THR A 85 -3.65 -12.21 10.24
CA THR A 85 -2.97 -13.21 9.45
C THR A 85 -1.93 -13.93 10.29
N TRP A 86 -1.69 -15.19 9.94
CA TRP A 86 -0.63 -15.97 10.50
C TRP A 86 0.72 -15.45 9.97
N GLY A 87 1.70 -15.23 10.86
CA GLY A 87 3.09 -14.85 10.54
C GLY A 87 3.68 -13.86 11.54
N THR A 88 4.74 -13.19 11.11
CA THR A 88 5.40 -12.12 11.84
C THR A 88 5.22 -10.77 11.14
N VAL A 89 5.41 -9.67 11.87
CA VAL A 89 5.43 -8.32 11.29
C VAL A 89 6.46 -8.25 10.15
N ASP A 90 7.60 -8.92 10.31
CA ASP A 90 8.65 -8.96 9.28
C ASP A 90 8.17 -9.68 8.02
N ASP A 91 7.44 -10.80 8.13
CA ASP A 91 6.82 -11.45 6.96
C ASP A 91 5.89 -10.50 6.21
N CYS A 92 5.10 -9.70 6.94
CA CYS A 92 4.23 -8.71 6.33
C CYS A 92 5.00 -7.56 5.67
N MET A 93 6.03 -7.04 6.33
CA MET A 93 6.84 -5.95 5.81
C MET A 93 7.65 -6.41 4.59
N PHE A 94 8.24 -7.61 4.58
CA PHE A 94 8.90 -8.16 3.40
C PHE A 94 7.93 -8.45 2.25
N GLY A 95 6.69 -8.87 2.55
CA GLY A 95 5.66 -9.02 1.51
C GLY A 95 5.20 -7.68 0.92
N ALA A 96 5.32 -6.59 1.69
CA ALA A 96 4.96 -5.26 1.26
C ALA A 96 6.10 -4.56 0.48
N VAL A 97 7.34 -4.67 0.96
CA VAL A 97 8.54 -4.08 0.39
C VAL A 97 8.79 -4.60 -1.02
N ALA A 98 8.87 -3.67 -1.97
CA ALA A 98 9.19 -3.96 -3.37
C ALA A 98 10.09 -2.83 -3.91
N PRO A 99 11.41 -2.87 -3.65
CA PRO A 99 12.31 -1.74 -3.91
C PRO A 99 12.73 -1.62 -5.39
N THR A 100 12.47 -2.66 -6.20
CA THR A 100 12.83 -2.70 -7.63
C THR A 100 11.63 -3.05 -8.51
N ILE A 101 11.72 -2.73 -9.80
CA ILE A 101 10.70 -3.10 -10.79
C ILE A 101 10.52 -4.63 -10.84
N GLU A 102 11.61 -5.39 -10.71
CA GLU A 102 11.59 -6.85 -10.66
C GLU A 102 10.81 -7.35 -9.45
N SER A 103 11.06 -6.80 -8.27
CA SER A 103 10.31 -7.16 -7.05
C SER A 103 8.82 -6.78 -7.15
N MET A 104 8.49 -5.64 -7.78
CA MET A 104 7.10 -5.25 -8.04
C MET A 104 6.41 -6.22 -9.01
N ARG A 105 7.09 -6.64 -10.08
CA ARG A 105 6.59 -7.64 -11.03
C ARG A 105 6.30 -8.97 -10.36
N ILE A 106 7.21 -9.42 -9.51
CA ILE A 106 7.05 -10.64 -8.72
C ILE A 106 5.80 -10.50 -7.83
N LYS A 107 5.68 -9.42 -7.05
CA LYS A 107 4.51 -9.15 -6.20
C LYS A 107 3.20 -9.17 -7.00
N ALA A 108 3.15 -8.44 -8.12
CA ALA A 108 1.97 -8.37 -8.98
C ALA A 108 1.59 -9.73 -9.59
N ALA A 109 2.55 -10.61 -9.89
CA ALA A 109 2.27 -11.94 -10.42
C ALA A 109 1.53 -12.85 -9.43
N TYR A 110 1.81 -12.70 -8.13
CA TYR A 110 1.16 -13.48 -7.07
C TYR A 110 -0.13 -12.87 -6.55
N VAL A 111 -0.19 -11.54 -6.47
CA VAL A 111 -1.28 -10.80 -5.83
C VAL A 111 -2.35 -10.35 -6.83
N ASN A 112 -1.97 -10.17 -8.10
CA ASN A 112 -2.82 -9.73 -9.20
C ASN A 112 -3.57 -8.42 -8.92
N ASP A 113 -2.89 -7.46 -8.30
CA ASP A 113 -3.42 -6.14 -7.92
C ASP A 113 -3.02 -5.03 -8.89
N MET A 114 -1.94 -5.21 -9.66
CA MET A 114 -1.35 -4.20 -10.53
C MET A 114 -1.07 -4.74 -11.95
N ASN A 115 -1.35 -3.89 -12.94
CA ASN A 115 -1.06 -4.13 -14.35
C ASN A 115 0.31 -3.56 -14.78
N GLY A 116 0.94 -2.73 -13.96
CA GLY A 116 2.24 -2.14 -14.22
C GLY A 116 2.70 -1.26 -13.07
N GLY A 117 3.99 -0.95 -13.05
CA GLY A 117 4.56 -0.07 -12.05
C GLY A 117 6.04 0.21 -12.24
N SER A 118 6.51 1.26 -11.58
CA SER A 118 7.92 1.62 -11.51
C SER A 118 8.22 2.44 -10.28
N VAL A 119 9.45 2.28 -9.79
CA VAL A 119 10.06 3.24 -8.87
C VAL A 119 10.55 4.41 -9.74
N LEU A 120 10.08 5.62 -9.44
CA LEU A 120 10.41 6.84 -10.15
C LEU A 120 11.55 7.61 -9.47
N ALA A 121 11.63 7.54 -8.14
CA ALA A 121 12.75 8.08 -7.36
C ALA A 121 12.92 7.29 -6.07
N VAL A 122 14.17 7.18 -5.60
CA VAL A 122 14.49 6.65 -4.28
C VAL A 122 15.09 7.77 -3.45
N LEU A 123 14.37 8.19 -2.41
CA LEU A 123 14.80 9.25 -1.50
C LEU A 123 15.49 8.66 -0.27
N GLU A 124 15.12 7.44 0.13
CA GLU A 124 15.73 6.71 1.22
C GLU A 124 15.71 5.21 0.93
N LYS A 125 16.87 4.56 1.07
CA LYS A 125 17.05 3.12 0.85
C LYS A 125 17.06 2.38 2.20
N PRO A 126 16.52 1.15 2.25
CA PRO A 126 16.76 0.25 3.37
C PRO A 126 18.25 0.04 3.65
N THR A 127 18.58 -0.15 4.92
CA THR A 127 19.93 -0.51 5.37
C THR A 127 19.90 -1.88 6.07
N VAL A 128 21.08 -2.40 6.43
CA VAL A 128 21.15 -3.65 7.21
C VAL A 128 20.48 -3.50 8.57
N ASP A 129 20.65 -2.34 9.22
CA ASP A 129 20.11 -2.06 10.55
C ASP A 129 18.62 -1.64 10.50
N GLU A 130 18.21 -0.99 9.42
CA GLU A 130 16.83 -0.53 9.19
C GLU A 130 16.29 -1.10 7.87
N PRO A 131 16.01 -2.42 7.80
CA PRO A 131 15.70 -3.12 6.54
C PRO A 131 14.32 -2.78 5.95
N PHE A 132 13.47 -2.11 6.72
CA PHE A 132 12.12 -1.72 6.31
C PHE A 132 11.97 -0.22 6.15
N ARG A 133 13.02 0.56 6.42
CA ARG A 133 13.01 2.02 6.32
C ARG A 133 13.30 2.41 4.88
N SER A 134 12.28 2.88 4.18
CA SER A 134 12.41 3.28 2.78
C SER A 134 11.45 4.39 2.41
N LEU A 135 11.91 5.32 1.59
CA LEU A 135 11.12 6.42 1.03
C LEU A 135 11.31 6.45 -0.48
N THR A 136 10.22 6.24 -1.22
CA THR A 136 10.27 6.19 -2.69
C THR A 136 9.12 6.96 -3.31
N VAL A 137 9.31 7.46 -4.53
CA VAL A 137 8.21 7.92 -5.39
C VAL A 137 7.95 6.85 -6.43
N ARG A 138 6.68 6.49 -6.62
CA ARG A 138 6.28 5.38 -7.47
C ARG A 138 5.19 5.79 -8.44
N TRP A 139 5.15 5.05 -9.55
CA TRP A 139 4.01 5.00 -10.44
C TRP A 139 3.46 3.57 -10.46
N ILE A 140 2.13 3.42 -10.39
CA ILE A 140 1.47 2.13 -10.61
C ILE A 140 0.26 2.32 -11.51
N GLU A 141 -0.07 1.27 -12.26
CA GLU A 141 -1.36 1.11 -12.93
C GLU A 141 -2.13 0.01 -12.22
N MET A 142 -3.27 0.36 -11.62
CA MET A 142 -4.10 -0.61 -10.91
C MET A 142 -4.99 -1.42 -11.86
N ASP A 143 -5.21 -2.69 -11.53
CA ASP A 143 -6.23 -3.50 -12.20
C ASP A 143 -7.59 -3.30 -11.51
N LEU A 144 -8.43 -2.45 -12.12
CA LEU A 144 -9.78 -2.22 -11.62
C LEU A 144 -10.79 -3.12 -12.34
N PRO A 145 -11.81 -3.64 -11.63
CA PRO A 145 -12.92 -4.34 -12.28
C PRO A 145 -13.49 -3.51 -13.42
N PHE A 146 -13.74 -4.15 -14.57
CA PHE A 146 -14.26 -3.54 -15.79
C PHE A 146 -13.33 -2.54 -16.52
N ALA A 147 -12.07 -2.36 -16.09
CA ALA A 147 -11.10 -1.52 -16.80
C ALA A 147 -10.72 -2.03 -18.21
N SER A 148 -11.14 -3.26 -18.56
CA SER A 148 -11.05 -3.82 -19.91
C SER A 148 -12.23 -3.46 -20.83
N THR A 149 -13.26 -2.77 -20.30
CA THR A 149 -14.41 -2.31 -21.09
C THR A 149 -14.13 -0.95 -21.74
N PRO A 150 -14.67 -0.65 -22.94
CA PRO A 150 -14.39 0.60 -23.66
C PRO A 150 -14.78 1.87 -22.89
N PHE A 151 -15.69 1.75 -21.93
CA PHE A 151 -16.28 2.88 -21.19
C PHE A 151 -15.52 3.23 -19.92
N VAL A 152 -14.56 2.41 -19.50
CA VAL A 152 -13.85 2.57 -18.23
C VAL A 152 -12.35 2.70 -18.51
N LYS A 153 -11.84 3.93 -18.43
CA LYS A 153 -10.39 4.19 -18.51
C LYS A 153 -9.64 3.48 -17.38
N LYS A 154 -8.38 3.11 -17.62
CA LYS A 154 -7.50 2.58 -16.56
C LYS A 154 -7.09 3.68 -15.58
N ARG A 155 -6.74 3.31 -14.35
CA ARG A 155 -6.31 4.26 -13.31
C ARG A 155 -4.85 4.05 -13.04
N ASP A 156 -4.12 5.15 -13.11
CA ASP A 156 -2.75 5.21 -12.70
C ASP A 156 -2.59 6.17 -11.51
N TYR A 157 -1.56 5.91 -10.71
CA TYR A 157 -1.26 6.68 -9.53
C TYR A 157 0.22 7.04 -9.54
N VAL A 158 0.52 8.26 -9.13
CA VAL A 158 1.86 8.69 -8.74
C VAL A 158 1.80 9.05 -7.26
N PHE A 159 2.65 8.46 -6.45
CA PHE A 159 2.60 8.61 -5.00
C PHE A 159 3.97 8.48 -4.35
N VAL A 160 4.11 9.12 -3.19
CA VAL A 160 5.18 8.82 -2.25
C VAL A 160 4.77 7.62 -1.41
N GLU A 161 5.68 6.67 -1.26
CA GLU A 161 5.58 5.54 -0.35
C GLU A 161 6.66 5.69 0.71
N TYR A 162 6.25 5.64 1.97
CA TYR A 162 7.16 5.54 3.10
C TYR A 162 6.81 4.33 3.93
N MET A 163 7.82 3.54 4.26
CA MET A 163 7.70 2.34 5.07
C MET A 163 8.71 2.41 6.19
N ASN A 164 8.32 1.93 7.37
CA ASN A 164 9.24 1.70 8.48
C ASN A 164 8.64 0.73 9.50
N THR A 165 9.50 0.19 10.38
CA THR A 165 9.06 -0.44 11.63
C THR A 165 9.37 0.46 12.80
N VAL A 166 8.42 0.62 13.72
CA VAL A 166 8.54 1.50 14.89
C VAL A 166 8.01 0.79 16.14
N GLN A 167 8.33 1.35 17.30
CA GLN A 167 7.68 0.99 18.56
C GLN A 167 6.59 2.03 18.86
N LEU A 168 5.42 1.53 19.23
CA LEU A 168 4.34 2.35 19.77
C LEU A 168 4.65 2.81 21.20
N SER A 169 3.87 3.77 21.70
CA SER A 169 3.98 4.29 23.07
C SER A 169 3.81 3.21 24.15
N ASN A 170 3.08 2.13 23.83
CA ASN A 170 2.90 0.97 24.69
C ASN A 170 4.04 -0.07 24.60
N GLY A 171 5.10 0.21 23.82
CA GLY A 171 6.26 -0.66 23.61
C GLY A 171 6.09 -1.73 22.55
N GLU A 172 4.91 -1.85 21.92
CA GLU A 172 4.68 -2.86 20.88
C GLU A 172 5.35 -2.46 19.57
N ARG A 173 6.01 -3.42 18.92
CA ARG A 173 6.60 -3.25 17.61
C ARG A 173 5.56 -3.41 16.51
N ILE A 174 5.51 -2.46 15.60
CA ILE A 174 4.66 -2.49 14.41
C ILE A 174 5.47 -2.24 13.13
N GLY A 175 4.96 -2.74 12.02
CA GLY A 175 5.33 -2.32 10.69
C GLY A 175 4.28 -1.36 10.14
N CYS A 176 4.70 -0.28 9.50
CA CYS A 176 3.78 0.69 8.90
C CYS A 176 4.25 1.06 7.50
N GLN A 177 3.27 1.25 6.61
CA GLN A 177 3.45 1.71 5.25
C GLN A 177 2.39 2.77 4.95
N ILE A 178 2.82 3.87 4.35
CA ILE A 178 1.94 4.94 3.92
C ILE A 178 2.11 5.20 2.42
N TYR A 179 1.02 5.61 1.81
CA TYR A 179 0.93 5.98 0.40
C TYR A 179 0.21 7.31 0.31
N HIS A 180 0.82 8.30 -0.34
CA HIS A 180 0.15 9.57 -0.59
C HIS A 180 0.44 10.07 -2.01
N SER A 181 -0.61 10.36 -2.77
CA SER A 181 -0.46 10.84 -4.13
C SER A 181 0.24 12.19 -4.19
N VAL A 182 1.19 12.30 -5.11
CA VAL A 182 1.97 13.50 -5.38
C VAL A 182 2.02 13.74 -6.89
N SER A 183 2.26 14.98 -7.29
CA SER A 183 2.28 15.36 -8.70
C SER A 183 3.60 16.03 -9.06
N PHE A 184 4.14 15.66 -10.22
CA PHE A 184 5.33 16.26 -10.79
C PHE A 184 5.06 16.67 -12.24
N PRO A 185 5.63 17.79 -12.73
CA PRO A 185 5.59 18.14 -14.15
C PRO A 185 6.14 17.04 -15.08
N GLN A 186 7.04 16.22 -14.56
CA GLN A 186 7.63 15.08 -15.26
C GLN A 186 6.68 13.86 -15.39
N THR A 187 5.52 13.89 -14.72
CA THR A 187 4.54 12.79 -14.65
C THR A 187 3.20 13.16 -15.28
N ASN A 188 3.25 13.66 -16.51
CA ASN A 188 2.09 14.08 -17.29
C ASN A 188 1.00 12.99 -17.36
N GLU A 189 -0.25 13.40 -17.53
CA GLU A 189 -1.35 12.47 -17.73
C GLU A 189 -1.15 11.62 -18.99
N LEU A 190 -1.51 10.35 -18.89
CA LEU A 190 -1.27 9.37 -19.94
C LEU A 190 -2.54 9.15 -20.79
N PRO A 191 -2.43 9.06 -22.13
CA PRO A 191 -3.56 8.73 -22.98
C PRO A 191 -4.24 7.41 -22.56
N GLY A 192 -5.58 7.42 -22.57
CA GLY A 192 -6.39 6.24 -22.21
C GLY A 192 -6.44 5.91 -20.71
N ARG A 193 -5.81 6.73 -19.86
CA ARG A 193 -5.82 6.60 -18.40
C ARG A 193 -6.42 7.84 -17.75
N THR A 194 -6.79 7.69 -16.50
CA THR A 194 -7.14 8.80 -15.61
C THR A 194 -6.23 8.72 -14.40
N ARG A 195 -5.48 9.80 -14.14
CA ARG A 195 -4.67 9.94 -12.93
C ARG A 195 -5.61 10.00 -11.75
N ALA A 196 -5.50 9.01 -10.87
CA ALA A 196 -6.25 8.93 -9.63
C ALA A 196 -5.35 9.30 -8.45
N ASN A 197 -5.97 9.70 -7.33
CA ASN A 197 -5.27 10.07 -6.11
C ASN A 197 -5.60 9.10 -4.97
N MET A 198 -4.63 8.87 -4.10
CA MET A 198 -4.83 8.08 -2.89
C MET A 198 -4.12 8.68 -1.69
N THR A 199 -4.64 8.38 -0.51
CA THR A 199 -3.99 8.59 0.77
C THR A 199 -4.33 7.38 1.63
N VAL A 200 -3.36 6.51 1.86
CA VAL A 200 -3.57 5.20 2.49
C VAL A 200 -2.49 4.94 3.52
N CYS A 201 -2.87 4.28 4.60
CA CYS A 201 -2.02 3.73 5.63
C CYS A 201 -2.30 2.23 5.75
N GLY A 202 -1.25 1.43 5.94
CA GLY A 202 -1.31 0.04 6.36
C GLY A 202 -0.40 -0.17 7.56
N ILE A 203 -0.90 -0.85 8.59
CA ILE A 203 -0.17 -1.16 9.83
C ILE A 203 -0.27 -2.65 10.13
N PHE A 204 0.83 -3.24 10.55
CA PHE A 204 0.96 -4.61 10.98
C PHE A 204 1.45 -4.64 12.43
N ARG A 205 0.67 -5.23 13.34
CA ARG A 205 0.99 -5.32 14.77
C ARG A 205 1.13 -6.77 15.19
N GLN A 206 2.22 -7.09 15.88
CA GLN A 206 2.44 -8.43 16.42
C GLN A 206 1.56 -8.64 17.66
N ILE A 207 0.60 -9.57 17.58
CA ILE A 207 -0.34 -9.86 18.70
C ILE A 207 -0.20 -11.28 19.25
N GLY A 208 0.81 -12.02 18.78
CA GLY A 208 1.20 -13.34 19.28
C GLY A 208 2.48 -13.81 18.57
N PRO A 209 3.08 -14.94 18.96
CA PRO A 209 4.35 -15.41 18.36
C PRO A 209 4.29 -15.63 16.84
N ASP A 210 3.10 -15.90 16.32
CA ASP A 210 2.88 -16.23 14.91
C ASP A 210 1.58 -15.61 14.37
N LEU A 211 1.14 -14.51 14.98
CA LEU A 211 -0.11 -13.85 14.65
C LEU A 211 0.09 -12.34 14.54
N VAL A 212 -0.28 -11.81 13.38
CA VAL A 212 -0.23 -10.38 13.05
C VAL A 212 -1.65 -9.86 12.87
N GLU A 213 -1.94 -8.77 13.54
CA GLU A 213 -3.09 -7.92 13.26
C GLU A 213 -2.73 -6.96 12.12
N ALA A 214 -3.64 -6.78 11.18
CA ALA A 214 -3.52 -5.78 10.13
C ALA A 214 -4.61 -4.72 10.28
N TYR A 215 -4.18 -3.48 10.17
CA TYR A 215 -5.01 -2.30 10.07
C TYR A 215 -4.71 -1.59 8.76
N GLY A 216 -5.71 -0.99 8.15
CA GLY A 216 -5.54 -0.19 6.97
C GLY A 216 -6.59 0.88 6.92
N SER A 217 -6.22 2.10 6.57
CA SER A 217 -7.16 3.20 6.46
C SER A 217 -6.76 4.13 5.34
N GLY A 218 -7.73 4.73 4.66
CA GLY A 218 -7.41 5.67 3.62
C GLY A 218 -8.58 6.04 2.72
N ILE A 219 -8.34 7.05 1.90
CA ILE A 219 -9.25 7.54 0.89
C ILE A 219 -8.57 7.30 -0.46
N MET A 220 -9.35 6.87 -1.45
CA MET A 220 -8.90 6.83 -2.83
C MET A 220 -9.92 7.60 -3.68
N ASP A 221 -9.44 8.62 -4.36
CA ASP A 221 -10.16 9.40 -5.35
C ASP A 221 -9.86 8.78 -6.73
N PRO A 222 -10.84 8.15 -7.39
CA PRO A 222 -10.64 7.53 -8.70
C PRO A 222 -10.48 8.53 -9.85
N SER A 223 -10.79 9.81 -9.60
CA SER A 223 -10.87 10.93 -10.53
C SER A 223 -11.78 10.68 -11.75
N GLY A 224 -12.64 11.66 -12.06
CA GLY A 224 -13.65 11.57 -13.13
C GLY A 224 -15.02 11.06 -12.67
N SER A 225 -16.02 11.14 -13.56
CA SER A 225 -17.44 10.93 -13.28
C SER A 225 -17.85 9.47 -13.01
N LEU A 226 -16.94 8.62 -12.52
CA LEU A 226 -17.29 7.24 -12.21
C LEU A 226 -18.35 7.20 -11.11
N VAL A 227 -19.39 6.42 -11.37
CA VAL A 227 -20.43 6.15 -10.38
C VAL A 227 -19.75 5.54 -9.16
N LYS A 228 -19.68 6.29 -8.06
CA LYS A 228 -19.04 5.94 -6.77
C LYS A 228 -19.28 4.47 -6.35
N LYS A 229 -20.41 3.89 -6.76
CA LYS A 229 -20.82 2.49 -6.54
C LYS A 229 -19.92 1.43 -7.19
N LEU A 230 -19.24 1.70 -8.30
CA LEU A 230 -18.38 0.73 -8.99
C LEU A 230 -16.95 0.70 -8.44
N VAL A 231 -16.47 1.86 -8.01
CA VAL A 231 -15.08 2.05 -7.61
C VAL A 231 -14.83 1.54 -6.21
N VAL A 232 -15.73 1.86 -5.27
CA VAL A 232 -15.60 1.49 -3.85
C VAL A 232 -15.40 -0.03 -3.65
N PRO A 233 -16.16 -0.93 -4.32
CA PRO A 233 -15.89 -2.37 -4.25
C PRO A 233 -14.54 -2.80 -4.81
N GLY A 234 -14.01 -2.12 -5.83
CA GLY A 234 -12.68 -2.39 -6.41
C GLY A 234 -11.56 -1.97 -5.45
N MET A 235 -11.67 -0.78 -4.88
CA MET A 235 -10.75 -0.28 -3.85
C MET A 235 -10.75 -1.19 -2.61
N ALA A 236 -11.93 -1.66 -2.17
CA ALA A 236 -12.05 -2.62 -1.09
C ALA A 236 -11.35 -3.95 -1.40
N THR A 237 -11.32 -4.38 -2.67
CA THR A 237 -10.54 -5.57 -3.06
C THR A 237 -9.04 -5.32 -2.89
N GLY A 238 -8.53 -4.14 -3.24
CA GLY A 238 -7.12 -3.78 -3.02
C GLY A 238 -6.69 -3.83 -1.55
N TYR A 239 -7.57 -3.44 -0.62
CA TYR A 239 -7.27 -3.64 0.81
C TYR A 239 -7.13 -5.12 1.19
N LEU A 240 -7.96 -6.00 0.62
CA LEU A 240 -7.90 -7.43 0.91
C LEU A 240 -6.60 -8.08 0.41
N THR A 241 -5.96 -7.54 -0.63
CA THR A 241 -4.71 -8.10 -1.16
C THR A 241 -3.50 -7.86 -0.26
N THR A 242 -3.59 -6.88 0.65
CA THR A 242 -2.53 -6.56 1.61
C THR A 242 -2.16 -7.79 2.45
N LEU A 243 -3.15 -8.49 2.99
CA LEU A 243 -2.93 -9.69 3.80
C LEU A 243 -2.54 -10.92 2.97
N SER A 244 -2.94 -10.98 1.69
CA SER A 244 -2.46 -12.03 0.77
C SER A 244 -0.94 -11.96 0.61
N SER A 245 -0.38 -10.77 0.49
CA SER A 245 1.07 -10.55 0.35
C SER A 245 1.85 -11.09 1.56
N CYS A 246 1.38 -10.82 2.78
CA CYS A 246 1.97 -11.38 4.01
C CYS A 246 2.02 -12.92 3.98
N ARG A 247 0.91 -13.56 3.57
CA ARG A 247 0.78 -15.02 3.56
C ARG A 247 1.68 -15.68 2.52
N ILE A 248 1.81 -15.06 1.35
CA ILE A 248 2.73 -15.51 0.30
C ILE A 248 4.16 -15.45 0.83
N GLN A 249 4.55 -14.33 1.45
CA GLN A 249 5.88 -14.16 2.00
C GLN A 249 6.21 -15.22 3.05
N ARG A 250 5.28 -15.47 3.98
CA ARG A 250 5.43 -16.53 4.96
C ARG A 250 5.60 -17.91 4.31
N LYS A 251 4.79 -18.24 3.30
CA LYS A 251 4.94 -19.53 2.59
C LYS A 251 6.33 -19.67 1.98
N LEU A 252 6.87 -18.60 1.39
CA LEU A 252 8.23 -18.61 0.85
C LEU A 252 9.27 -18.82 1.95
N ALA A 253 9.12 -18.13 3.09
CA ALA A 253 10.01 -18.31 4.25
C ALA A 253 9.99 -19.75 4.79
N VAL A 254 8.81 -20.35 4.96
CA VAL A 254 8.63 -21.72 5.49
C VAL A 254 9.22 -22.78 4.56
N ILE A 255 9.11 -22.61 3.23
CA ILE A 255 9.62 -23.58 2.24
C ILE A 255 11.15 -23.44 2.07
N GLY A 256 11.81 -22.52 2.77
CA GLY A 256 13.25 -22.26 2.61
C GLY A 256 13.61 -21.58 1.28
N ILE A 257 12.60 -21.18 0.49
CA ILE A 257 12.75 -20.36 -0.72
C ILE A 257 12.80 -18.88 -0.33
N GLY A 258 12.60 -18.52 0.95
CA GLY A 258 12.84 -17.18 1.51
C GLY A 258 14.23 -16.64 1.17
N GLY A 259 15.19 -17.55 0.95
CA GLY A 259 16.48 -17.31 0.33
C GLY A 259 16.44 -16.55 -1.01
N PHE A 260 15.33 -16.49 -1.74
CA PHE A 260 15.22 -15.75 -3.01
C PHE A 260 15.00 -14.25 -2.80
N LEU A 261 14.29 -13.86 -1.73
CA LEU A 261 14.19 -12.46 -1.30
C LEU A 261 15.35 -12.09 -0.37
N GLU A 262 15.87 -13.04 0.41
CA GLU A 262 17.13 -12.85 1.14
C GLU A 262 18.36 -12.79 0.23
N LYS A 263 18.36 -13.41 -0.97
CA LYS A 263 19.46 -13.26 -1.94
C LYS A 263 19.53 -11.85 -2.53
N HIS A 264 18.48 -11.04 -2.37
CA HIS A 264 18.54 -9.61 -2.61
C HIS A 264 19.08 -8.79 -1.40
N LYS A 265 19.42 -9.43 -0.27
CA LYS A 265 20.30 -8.84 0.76
C LYS A 265 21.70 -8.52 0.21
N ALA A 266 22.11 -9.18 -0.88
CA ALA A 266 23.44 -9.04 -1.49
C ALA A 266 23.55 -7.95 -2.57
N PHE A 267 22.47 -7.20 -2.86
CA PHE A 267 22.47 -6.08 -3.80
C PHE A 267 21.72 -4.85 -3.25
N VAL A 268 21.86 -4.61 -1.95
CA VAL A 268 21.67 -3.27 -1.35
C VAL A 268 22.86 -2.40 -1.73
#